data_AF-A0A139DD31-F1
#
_entry.id   AF-A0A139DD31-F1
#
_cell.length_a   1.000
_cell.length_b   1.000
_cell.length_c   1.000
_cell.angle_alpha   90.00
_cell.angle_beta   90.00
_cell.angle_gamma   90.00
#
_symmetry.space_group_name_H-M   'P 1'
#
loop_
_entity.id
_entity.type
_entity.pdbx_description
1 polymer ?
#
loop_
_entity_poly.entity_id
_entity_poly.type
_entity_poly.pdbx_seq_one_letter_code
_entity_poly.pdbx_strand_id
1 'polypeptide(L)' 'EDMVARLQINLLPTGELVGVKILESSGNAAFDNSALAAVRSVNRYPVPESRDTFERYFRQFTIEFNPRRL' A
#
# COMPACT_ATOMS: atom_id res chain seq x y z
N GLU A 1 -17.41 -7.63 12.83
CA GLU A 1 -16.64 -8.01 11.65
C GLU A 1 -15.25 -7.38 11.72
N ASP A 2 -14.23 -8.11 11.30
CA ASP A 2 -12.88 -7.57 11.13
C ASP A 2 -12.76 -7.04 9.70
N MET A 3 -12.68 -5.73 9.54
CA MET A 3 -12.54 -5.09 8.24
C MET A 3 -11.07 -5.06 7.85
N VAL A 4 -10.69 -5.87 6.89
CA VAL A 4 -9.32 -5.94 6.36
C VAL A 4 -9.36 -5.83 4.86
N ALA A 5 -8.60 -4.89 4.29
CA ALA A 5 -8.40 -4.79 2.85
C ALA A 5 -6.93 -5.12 2.52
N ARG A 6 -6.70 -5.88 1.45
CA ARG A 6 -5.35 -6.14 0.95
C ARG A 6 -5.07 -5.28 -0.27
N LEU A 7 -3.99 -4.51 -0.21
CA LEU A 7 -3.62 -3.56 -1.26
C LEU A 7 -2.25 -3.92 -1.81
N GLN A 8 -2.14 -3.92 -3.14
CA GLN A 8 -0.86 -3.95 -3.83
C GLN A 8 -0.41 -2.51 -4.12
N ILE A 9 0.80 -2.19 -3.70
CA ILE A 9 1.43 -0.88 -3.87
C ILE A 9 2.62 -1.03 -4.81
N ASN A 10 2.73 -0.12 -5.78
CA ASN A 10 3.84 -0.04 -6.73
C ASN A 10 4.57 1.28 -6.55
N LEU A 11 5.88 1.24 -6.36
CA LEU A 11 6.71 2.42 -6.14
C LEU A 11 7.81 2.58 -7.20
N LEU A 12 8.28 3.81 -7.38
CA LEU A 12 9.56 4.12 -7.99
C LEU A 12 10.69 4.05 -6.94
N PRO A 13 11.97 3.87 -7.35
CA PRO A 13 13.11 3.92 -6.44
C PRO A 13 13.24 5.25 -5.68
N THR A 14 12.57 6.31 -6.13
CA THR A 14 12.48 7.62 -5.46
C THR A 14 11.53 7.60 -4.25
N GLY A 15 10.73 6.55 -4.09
CA GLY A 15 9.65 6.45 -3.11
C GLY A 15 8.31 7.03 -3.60
N GLU A 16 8.23 7.47 -4.86
CA GLU A 16 6.99 7.96 -5.45
C GLU A 16 6.03 6.80 -5.77
N LEU A 17 4.74 6.99 -5.48
CA LEU A 17 3.69 6.02 -5.78
C LEU A 17 3.37 6.01 -7.27
N VAL A 18 3.56 4.86 -7.91
CA VAL A 18 3.14 4.62 -9.30
C VAL A 18 1.66 4.22 -9.34
N GLY A 19 1.24 3.40 -8.39
CA GLY A 19 -0.14 2.94 -8.34
C GLY A 19 -0.45 2.08 -7.13
N VAL A 20 -1.74 2.01 -6.81
CA VAL A 20 -2.30 1.15 -5.78
C VAL A 20 -3.58 0.50 -6.30
N LYS A 21 -3.78 -0.76 -5.97
CA LYS A 21 -5.03 -1.48 -6.26
C LYS A 21 -5.41 -2.41 -5.10
N ILE A 22 -6.70 -2.67 -4.98
CA ILE A 22 -7.23 -3.67 -4.04
C ILE A 22 -7.04 -5.05 -4.65
N LEU A 23 -6.43 -5.96 -3.90
CA LEU A 23 -6.35 -7.38 -4.22
C LEU A 23 -7.52 -8.14 -3.58
N GLU A 24 -7.84 -7.82 -2.33
CA GLU A 24 -8.97 -8.41 -1.59
C GLU A 24 -9.71 -7.29 -0.87
N SER A 25 -11.02 -7.17 -1.15
CA SER A 25 -11.91 -6.19 -0.55
C SER A 25 -12.24 -6.56 0.90
N SER A 26 -12.42 -5.56 1.75
CA SER A 26 -12.93 -5.76 3.11
C SER A 26 -14.42 -6.14 3.18
N GLY A 27 -15.13 -6.12 2.04
CA GLY A 27 -16.59 -6.21 1.97
C GLY A 27 -17.29 -4.87 2.21
N ASN A 28 -16.57 -3.79 2.50
CA ASN A 28 -17.12 -2.45 2.69
C ASN A 28 -16.42 -1.41 1.81
N ALA A 29 -17.15 -0.87 0.84
CA ALA A 29 -16.60 0.05 -0.15
C ALA A 29 -16.06 1.37 0.47
N ALA A 30 -16.68 1.88 1.54
CA ALA A 30 -16.22 3.12 2.18
C ALA A 30 -14.86 2.92 2.86
N PHE A 31 -14.67 1.76 3.50
CA PHE A 31 -13.40 1.38 4.11
C PHE A 31 -12.32 1.10 3.07
N ASP A 32 -12.66 0.37 2.00
CA ASP A 32 -11.75 0.12 0.88
C ASP A 32 -11.27 1.44 0.24
N ASN A 33 -12.18 2.40 0.07
CA ASN A 33 -11.85 3.73 -0.46
C ASN A 33 -10.97 4.53 0.50
N SER A 34 -11.18 4.42 1.82
CA SER A 34 -10.33 5.12 2.80
C SER A 34 -8.92 4.53 2.83
N ALA A 35 -8.77 3.21 2.70
CA ALA A 35 -7.48 2.55 2.58
C ALA A 35 -6.71 3.03 1.33
N LEU A 36 -7.39 3.09 0.18
CA LEU A 36 -6.82 3.63 -1.06
C LEU A 36 -6.41 5.11 -0.92
N ALA A 37 -7.25 5.92 -0.27
CA ALA A 37 -6.95 7.33 -0.02
C ALA A 37 -5.73 7.50 0.89
N ALA A 38 -5.62 6.71 1.96
CA ALA A 38 -4.48 6.73 2.87
C ALA A 38 -3.17 6.42 2.12
N VAL A 39 -3.13 5.37 1.30
CA VAL A 39 -1.95 5.04 0.48
C VAL A 39 -1.59 6.18 -0.48
N ARG A 40 -2.58 6.81 -1.12
CA ARG A 40 -2.35 7.93 -2.04
C ARG A 40 -1.93 9.23 -1.36
N SER A 41 -2.26 9.41 -0.08
CA SER A 41 -1.91 10.62 0.68
C SER A 41 -0.43 10.70 1.06
N VAL A 42 0.31 9.59 0.94
CA VAL A 42 1.74 9.55 1.23
C VAL A 42 2.50 10.15 0.05
N ASN A 43 3.06 11.34 0.25
CA ASN A 43 3.82 12.06 -0.78
C ASN A 43 5.05 11.29 -1.26
N ARG A 44 5.77 10.64 -0.34
CA ARG A 44 6.95 9.83 -0.64
C ARG A 44 7.13 8.76 0.43
N TYR A 45 7.23 7.52 -0.02
CA TYR A 45 7.48 6.39 0.86
C TYR A 45 8.96 6.30 1.23
N PRO A 46 9.29 5.95 2.48
CA PRO A 46 10.64 5.56 2.82
C PRO A 46 10.99 4.27 2.07
N VAL A 47 12.12 4.28 1.38
CA VAL A 47 12.63 3.15 0.60
C VAL A 47 14.10 2.92 0.95
N PRO A 48 14.60 1.69 0.83
CA PRO A 48 16.01 1.40 1.09
C PRO A 48 16.91 2.09 0.06
N GLU A 49 18.10 2.53 0.47
CA GLU A 49 19.11 3.09 -0.43
C GLU A 49 19.68 2.03 -1.39
N SER A 50 19.74 0.77 -0.92
CA SER A 50 20.17 -0.36 -1.74
C SER A 50 19.16 -0.61 -2.86
N ARG A 51 19.62 -0.43 -4.10
CA ARG A 51 18.83 -0.72 -5.30
C ARG A 51 18.35 -2.17 -5.31
N ASP A 52 19.21 -3.14 -5.05
CA ASP A 52 18.83 -4.55 -5.08
C ASP A 52 17.75 -4.89 -4.05
N THR A 53 17.82 -4.26 -2.87
CA THR A 53 16.79 -4.40 -1.83
C THR A 53 15.47 -3.77 -2.28
N PHE A 54 15.52 -2.58 -2.90
CA PHE A 54 14.34 -1.94 -3.46
C PHE A 54 13.68 -2.80 -4.53
N GLU A 55 14.45 -3.26 -5.53
CA GLU A 55 13.97 -4.07 -6.64
C GLU A 55 13.32 -5.37 -6.15
N ARG A 56 13.93 -6.02 -5.16
CA ARG A 56 13.46 -7.32 -4.66
C ARG A 56 12.22 -7.22 -3.77
N TYR A 57 12.07 -6.16 -2.98
CA TYR A 57 11.07 -6.12 -1.90
C TYR A 57 10.12 -4.91 -1.91
N PHE A 58 10.50 -3.77 -2.51
CA PHE A 58 9.76 -2.51 -2.37
C PHE A 58 9.18 -1.96 -3.68
N ARG A 59 9.69 -2.39 -4.85
CA ARG A 59 9.12 -2.00 -6.14
C ARG A 59 7.63 -2.32 -6.21
N GLN A 60 7.25 -3.50 -5.74
CA GLN A 60 5.88 -3.94 -5.61
C GLN A 60 5.74 -4.78 -4.35
N PHE A 61 4.84 -4.40 -3.47
CA PHE A 61 4.56 -5.14 -2.24
C PHE A 61 3.07 -5.10 -1.91
N THR A 62 2.65 -5.99 -1.02
CA THR A 62 1.27 -6.06 -0.53
C THR A 62 1.23 -5.67 0.92
N ILE A 63 0.24 -4.87 1.30
CA ILE A 63 -0.06 -4.52 2.68
C ILE A 63 -1.47 -4.96 3.06
N GLU A 64 -1.67 -5.19 4.35
CA GLU A 64 -2.99 -5.33 4.96
C GLU A 64 -3.35 -4.04 5.67
N PHE A 65 -4.49 -3.45 5.30
CA PHE A 65 -5.06 -2.30 5.96
C PHE A 65 -6.12 -2.75 6.96
N ASN A 66 -5.86 -2.58 8.26
CA ASN A 66 -6.71 -3.03 9.35
C ASN A 66 -6.82 -1.92 10.42
N PRO A 67 -8.03 -1.45 10.76
CA PRO A 67 -8.22 -0.29 11.64
C PRO A 67 -7.86 -0.58 13.10
N ARG A 68 -7.71 -1.85 13.50
CA ARG A 68 -7.37 -2.25 14.88
C ARG A 68 -5.87 -2.45 15.12
N ARG A 69 -5.05 -2.30 14.07
CA ARG A 69 -3.58 -2.47 14.15
C ARG A 69 -2.82 -1.23 13.65
N LEU A 70 -3.46 -0.06 13.70
CA LEU A 70 -2.81 1.23 13.46
C LEU A 70 -1.99 1.65 14.68
#